data_AF-A0A7S2DPI3-F1
#
_entry.id   AF-A0A7S2DPI3-F1
#
_cell.length_a   1.000
_cell.length_b   1.000
_cell.length_c   1.000
_cell.angle_alpha   90.00
_cell.angle_beta   90.00
_cell.angle_gamma   90.00
#
_symmetry.space_group_name_H-M   'P 1'
#
loop_
_entity.id
_entity.type
_entity.pdbx_description
1 polymer ?
#
loop_
_entity_poly.entity_id
_entity_poly.type
_entity_poly.pdbx_seq_one_letter_code
_entity_poly.pdbx_strand_id
1 'polypeptide(L)'
;AQALAEALSTDRKIMLGSVKGNIGHMNTVAGTSGFIKATLILYHQHMVASLHSGQPSQLINWNKTPLTLAQEGGPWKGAVAGVSSFGIGGTNAHVVLGAVQAEPASTPPDSTSPSVEFKAHTFKRDSLVPERKAKLQQAEASG
;
A
#
# COMPACT_ATOMS: atom_id res chain seq x y z
N ALA A 1 6.87 -6.04 -6.47
CA ALA A 1 6.12 -5.77 -7.71
C ALA A 1 5.36 -7.00 -8.18
N GLN A 2 6.01 -8.16 -8.35
CA GLN A 2 5.35 -9.39 -8.83
C GLN A 2 4.17 -9.85 -7.97
N ALA A 3 4.36 -10.00 -6.64
CA ALA A 3 3.26 -10.36 -5.74
C ALA A 3 2.09 -9.34 -5.76
N LEU A 4 2.40 -8.06 -5.97
CA LEU A 4 1.37 -7.02 -6.08
C LEU A 4 0.62 -7.11 -7.42
N ALA A 5 1.33 -7.39 -8.52
CA ALA A 5 0.73 -7.60 -9.83
C ALA A 5 -0.22 -8.80 -9.83
N GLU A 6 0.19 -9.90 -9.20
CA GLU A 6 -0.62 -11.11 -9.04
C GLU A 6 -1.86 -10.85 -8.17
N ALA A 7 -1.71 -10.17 -7.04
CA ALA A 7 -2.84 -9.88 -6.15
C ALA A 7 -3.88 -8.93 -6.79
N LEU A 8 -3.45 -7.99 -7.65
CA LEU A 8 -4.34 -7.01 -8.26
C LEU A 8 -5.06 -7.56 -9.49
N SER A 9 -4.43 -8.46 -10.25
CA SER A 9 -5.02 -9.22 -11.38
C SER A 9 -6.05 -8.43 -12.20
N THR A 10 -5.62 -7.29 -12.74
CA THR A 10 -6.49 -6.32 -13.43
C THR A 10 -5.82 -5.82 -14.71
N ASP A 11 -6.63 -5.55 -15.74
CA ASP A 11 -6.16 -4.94 -17.00
C ASP A 11 -5.97 -3.42 -16.88
N ARG A 12 -6.50 -2.81 -15.82
CA ARG A 12 -6.31 -1.38 -15.54
C ARG A 12 -4.88 -1.11 -15.07
N LYS A 13 -4.25 -0.08 -15.65
CA LYS A 13 -2.96 0.42 -15.18
C LYS A 13 -3.07 1.02 -13.78
N ILE A 14 -2.11 0.69 -12.92
CA ILE A 14 -2.03 1.12 -11.53
C ILE A 14 -0.72 1.87 -11.33
N MET A 15 -0.82 3.09 -10.82
CA MET A 15 0.35 3.91 -10.51
C MET A 15 1.05 3.40 -9.25
N LEU A 16 2.36 3.19 -9.34
CA LEU A 16 3.22 2.73 -8.26
C LEU A 16 4.20 3.83 -7.89
N GLY A 17 4.27 4.16 -6.60
CA GLY A 17 5.24 5.10 -6.08
C GLY A 17 5.59 4.82 -4.62
N SER A 18 6.61 5.51 -4.12
CA SER A 18 7.03 5.42 -2.71
C SER A 18 7.27 6.83 -2.14
N VAL A 19 7.04 6.99 -0.84
CA VAL A 19 7.45 8.21 -0.10
C VAL A 19 8.92 8.16 0.30
N LYS A 20 9.52 6.96 0.32
CA LYS A 20 10.89 6.74 0.82
C LYS A 20 11.95 7.44 -0.03
N GLY A 21 11.67 7.66 -1.31
CA GLY A 21 12.54 8.46 -2.17
C GLY A 21 12.63 9.93 -1.77
N ASN A 22 11.63 10.45 -1.03
CA ASN A 22 11.59 11.84 -0.60
C ASN A 22 12.16 12.05 0.81
N ILE A 23 11.84 11.14 1.74
CA ILE A 23 12.12 11.33 3.18
C ILE A 23 12.96 10.20 3.79
N GLY A 24 13.44 9.26 2.98
CA GLY A 24 14.17 8.08 3.45
C GLY A 24 13.27 7.01 4.09
N HIS A 25 13.92 6.03 4.71
CA HIS A 25 13.23 4.92 5.38
C HIS A 25 12.98 5.23 6.86
N MET A 26 11.80 5.74 7.19
CA MET A 26 11.42 6.18 8.55
C MET A 26 11.10 5.05 9.54
N ASN A 27 11.72 3.87 9.38
CA ASN A 27 11.56 2.69 10.22
C ASN A 27 10.12 2.41 10.64
N THR A 28 9.80 2.53 11.93
CA THR A 28 8.49 2.26 12.52
C THR A 28 7.38 3.16 11.95
N VAL A 29 7.74 4.33 11.42
CA VAL A 29 6.80 5.31 10.85
C VAL A 29 6.68 5.17 9.32
N ALA A 30 7.48 4.31 8.68
CA ALA A 30 7.50 4.17 7.22
C ALA A 30 6.12 3.82 6.62
N GLY A 31 5.30 3.06 7.35
CA GLY A 31 3.93 2.75 6.97
C GLY A 31 3.03 3.99 7.01
N THR A 32 3.02 4.71 8.13
CA THR A 32 2.22 5.92 8.35
C THR A 32 2.60 7.04 7.38
N SER A 33 3.89 7.21 7.06
CA SER A 33 4.31 8.19 6.04
C SER A 33 3.76 7.85 4.65
N GLY A 34 3.70 6.56 4.29
CA GLY A 34 3.10 6.10 3.05
C GLY A 34 1.57 6.30 3.04
N PHE A 35 0.93 6.05 4.18
CA PHE A 35 -0.49 6.30 4.40
C PHE A 35 -0.85 7.78 4.21
N ILE A 36 -0.13 8.69 4.87
CA ILE A 36 -0.33 10.14 4.74
C ILE A 36 -0.19 10.58 3.28
N LYS A 37 0.86 10.12 2.58
CA LYS A 37 1.03 10.39 1.14
C LYS A 37 -0.18 9.94 0.33
N ALA A 38 -0.66 8.71 0.53
CA ALA A 38 -1.79 8.17 -0.23
C ALA A 38 -3.10 8.93 0.05
N THR A 39 -3.36 9.26 1.33
CA THR A 39 -4.52 10.07 1.73
C THR A 39 -4.49 11.44 1.08
N LEU A 40 -3.34 12.12 1.06
CA LEU A 40 -3.21 13.43 0.41
C LEU A 40 -3.38 13.36 -1.11
N ILE A 41 -2.88 12.30 -1.76
CA ILE A 41 -3.08 12.08 -3.20
C ILE A 41 -4.57 11.89 -3.53
N LEU A 42 -5.29 11.10 -2.72
CA LEU A 42 -6.74 10.91 -2.86
C LEU A 42 -7.51 12.21 -2.62
N TYR A 43 -7.12 12.97 -1.60
CA TYR A 43 -7.78 14.23 -1.25
C TYR A 43 -7.58 15.30 -2.33
N HIS A 44 -6.35 15.50 -2.79
CA HIS A 44 -6.02 16.52 -3.79
C HIS A 44 -6.24 16.07 -5.24
N GLN A 45 -6.59 14.79 -5.46
CA GLN A 45 -6.73 14.20 -6.80
C GLN A 45 -5.50 14.51 -7.68
N HIS A 46 -4.31 14.38 -7.09
CA HIS A 46 -3.04 14.75 -7.71
C HIS A 46 -1.96 13.75 -7.32
N MET A 47 -1.39 13.06 -8.31
CA MET A 47 -0.28 12.14 -8.10
C MET A 47 1.03 12.92 -7.99
N VAL A 48 1.90 12.49 -7.07
CA VAL A 48 3.25 13.05 -6.93
C VAL A 48 4.29 12.06 -7.42
N ALA A 49 5.35 12.59 -8.04
CA ALA A 49 6.46 11.81 -8.54
C ALA A 49 7.14 11.00 -7.41
N SER A 50 7.58 9.79 -7.75
CA SER A 50 8.44 8.95 -6.94
C SER A 50 9.88 9.25 -7.33
N LEU A 51 10.65 9.86 -6.42
CA LEU A 51 12.02 10.26 -6.72
C LEU A 51 12.94 9.03 -6.94
N HIS A 52 14.05 9.27 -7.65
CA HIS A 52 15.08 8.26 -7.98
C HIS A 52 14.55 7.06 -8.77
N SER A 53 13.39 7.20 -9.42
CA SER A 53 12.73 6.11 -10.15
C SER A 53 12.93 6.16 -11.67
N GLY A 54 13.80 7.05 -12.17
CA GLY A 54 13.98 7.29 -13.62
C GLY A 54 14.44 6.06 -14.41
N GLN A 55 15.27 5.21 -13.81
CA GLN A 55 15.64 3.91 -14.38
C GLN A 55 14.94 2.78 -13.59
N PRO A 56 13.83 2.22 -14.12
CA PRO A 56 13.15 1.11 -13.47
C PRO A 56 14.05 -0.12 -13.34
N SER A 57 13.86 -0.90 -12.27
CA SER A 57 14.61 -2.14 -12.06
C SER A 57 14.38 -3.13 -13.22
N GLN A 58 15.48 -3.66 -13.77
CA GLN A 58 15.47 -4.69 -14.83
C GLN A 58 15.05 -6.08 -14.32
N LEU A 59 15.01 -6.28 -13.00
CA LEU A 59 14.55 -7.53 -12.38
C LEU A 59 13.03 -7.71 -12.47
N ILE A 60 12.30 -6.68 -12.92
CA ILE A 60 10.85 -6.70 -13.05
C ILE A 60 10.52 -6.60 -14.54
N ASN A 61 9.75 -7.56 -15.06
CA ASN A 61 9.17 -7.45 -16.39
C ASN A 61 7.92 -6.56 -16.34
N TRP A 62 8.12 -5.23 -16.43
CA TRP A 62 7.06 -4.23 -16.31
C TRP A 62 5.91 -4.43 -17.31
N ASN A 63 6.23 -4.91 -18.52
CA ASN A 63 5.23 -5.20 -19.57
C ASN A 63 4.27 -6.34 -19.19
N LYS A 64 4.61 -7.17 -18.21
CA LYS A 64 3.78 -8.25 -17.69
C LYS A 64 3.09 -7.89 -16.37
N THR A 65 3.08 -6.61 -16.00
CA THR A 65 2.42 -6.14 -14.78
C THR A 65 1.46 -5.01 -15.12
N PRO A 66 0.36 -4.83 -14.36
CA PRO A 66 -0.49 -3.64 -14.50
C PRO A 66 0.17 -2.38 -13.92
N LEU A 67 1.40 -2.46 -13.41
CA LEU A 67 2.04 -1.41 -12.63
C LEU A 67 2.77 -0.43 -13.54
N THR A 68 2.60 0.87 -13.30
CA THR A 68 3.36 1.95 -13.95
C THR A 68 4.01 2.80 -12.87
N LEU A 69 5.32 3.06 -12.96
CA LEU A 69 5.99 3.93 -11.99
C LEU A 69 5.51 5.38 -12.15
N ALA A 70 5.15 6.02 -11.04
CA ALA A 70 4.80 7.43 -11.00
C ALA A 70 6.06 8.29 -11.06
N GLN A 71 6.68 8.39 -12.23
CA GLN A 71 7.92 9.18 -12.43
C GLN A 71 7.63 10.68 -12.52
N GLU A 72 6.40 11.05 -12.90
CA GLU A 72 5.95 12.43 -13.03
C GLU A 72 4.75 12.68 -12.11
N GLY A 73 4.61 13.93 -11.68
CA GLY A 73 3.44 14.40 -10.94
C GLY A 73 2.38 14.97 -11.88
N GLY A 74 1.11 14.89 -11.48
CA GLY A 74 0.03 15.45 -12.27
C GLY A 74 -1.37 15.11 -11.76
N PRO A 75 -2.42 15.67 -12.40
CA PRO A 75 -3.80 15.35 -12.08
C PRO A 75 -4.05 13.85 -12.09
N TRP A 76 -4.73 13.34 -11.07
CA TRP A 76 -5.02 11.92 -10.90
C TRP A 76 -6.46 11.72 -10.48
N LYS A 77 -7.23 10.98 -11.28
CA LYS A 77 -8.67 10.75 -11.09
C LYS A 77 -8.98 9.41 -10.41
N GLY A 78 -8.07 8.93 -9.57
CA GLY A 78 -8.23 7.66 -8.87
C GLY A 78 -9.10 7.81 -7.63
N ALA A 79 -9.98 6.84 -7.42
CA ALA A 79 -10.82 6.77 -6.23
C ALA A 79 -10.29 5.80 -5.17
N VAL A 80 -9.26 5.01 -5.47
CA VAL A 80 -8.71 3.97 -4.58
C VAL A 80 -7.19 4.00 -4.60
N ALA A 81 -6.58 3.93 -3.42
CA ALA A 81 -5.13 3.80 -3.26
C ALA A 81 -4.80 2.65 -2.30
N GLY A 82 -3.72 1.93 -2.57
CA GLY A 82 -3.19 0.89 -1.69
C GLY A 82 -1.86 1.31 -1.06
N VAL A 83 -1.65 0.97 0.22
CA VAL A 83 -0.36 1.18 0.91
C VAL A 83 0.11 -0.14 1.49
N SER A 84 1.34 -0.52 1.14
CA SER A 84 1.99 -1.75 1.63
C SER A 84 3.19 -1.41 2.50
N SER A 85 3.37 -2.16 3.58
CA SER A 85 4.56 -2.11 4.45
C SER A 85 5.02 -3.52 4.82
N PHE A 86 6.32 -3.76 4.70
CA PHE A 86 6.95 -5.07 4.93
C PHE A 86 8.07 -4.91 5.96
N GLY A 87 7.90 -5.52 7.13
CA GLY A 87 8.87 -5.45 8.22
C GLY A 87 9.94 -6.55 8.10
N ILE A 88 11.15 -6.27 8.56
CA ILE A 88 12.27 -7.23 8.55
C ILE A 88 11.97 -8.52 9.35
N GLY A 89 11.14 -8.43 10.39
CA GLY A 89 10.70 -9.58 11.18
C GLY A 89 9.64 -10.46 10.49
N GLY A 90 9.26 -10.14 9.26
CA GLY A 90 8.28 -10.90 8.47
C GLY A 90 6.82 -10.50 8.67
N THR A 91 6.53 -9.58 9.59
CA THR A 91 5.19 -9.00 9.75
C THR A 91 4.94 -7.97 8.64
N ASN A 92 3.85 -8.19 7.90
CA ASN A 92 3.47 -7.36 6.76
C ASN A 92 2.08 -6.77 6.98
N ALA A 93 1.86 -5.57 6.45
CA ALA A 93 0.58 -4.90 6.47
C ALA A 93 0.26 -4.30 5.10
N HIS A 94 -1.01 -4.38 4.71
CA HIS A 94 -1.54 -3.74 3.50
C HIS A 94 -2.88 -3.09 3.83
N VAL A 95 -3.04 -1.83 3.42
CA VAL A 95 -4.30 -1.09 3.60
C VAL A 95 -4.77 -0.55 2.27
N VAL A 96 -6.09 -0.53 2.09
CA VAL A 96 -6.77 0.03 0.93
C VAL A 96 -7.58 1.24 1.39
N LEU A 97 -7.39 2.37 0.71
CA LEU A 97 -8.03 3.65 0.98
C LEU A 97 -8.98 3.97 -0.17
N GLY A 98 -10.19 4.41 0.16
CA GLY A 98 -11.14 4.99 -0.79
C GLY A 98 -11.22 6.50 -0.63
N ALA A 99 -11.34 7.24 -1.73
CA ALA A 99 -11.71 8.65 -1.68
C ALA A 99 -13.15 8.77 -1.16
N VAL A 100 -13.36 9.64 -0.19
CA VAL A 100 -14.71 10.04 0.24
C VAL A 100 -15.17 11.11 -0.75
N GLN A 101 -16.26 10.84 -1.48
CA GLN A 101 -16.94 11.91 -2.19
C GLN A 101 -17.54 12.82 -1.12
N ALA A 102 -17.14 14.09 -1.09
CA ALA A 102 -17.84 15.06 -0.28
C ALA A 102 -19.27 15.15 -0.81
N GLU A 103 -20.23 14.59 -0.06
CA GLU A 103 -21.64 14.94 -0.23
C GLU A 103 -21.72 16.46 -0.16
N PRO A 104 -22.43 17.14 -1.09
CA PRO A 104 -22.62 18.58 -0.98
C PRO A 104 -23.22 18.86 0.39
N ALA A 105 -22.52 19.68 1.17
CA ALA A 105 -22.86 19.98 2.56
C ALA A 105 -24.31 20.51 2.64
N SER A 106 -25.25 19.61 2.94
CA SER A 106 -26.59 19.97 3.36
C SER A 106 -26.61 19.90 4.88
N THR A 107 -26.66 21.08 5.49
CA THR A 107 -26.88 21.36 6.92
C THR A 107 -25.62 21.38 7.81
N PRO A 108 -25.49 22.34 8.75
CA PRO A 108 -24.36 22.42 9.67
C PRO A 108 -24.23 21.17 10.54
N PRO A 109 -23.00 20.74 10.88
CA PRO A 109 -22.79 19.54 11.67
C PRO A 109 -23.28 19.74 13.11
N ASP A 110 -24.20 18.87 13.54
CA ASP A 110 -24.45 18.64 14.95
C ASP A 110 -23.21 17.96 15.58
N SER A 111 -22.91 18.32 16.81
CA SER A 111 -21.60 18.18 17.47
C SER A 111 -21.20 16.76 17.92
N THR A 112 -21.52 15.73 17.15
CA THR A 112 -21.09 14.35 17.43
C THR A 112 -20.09 13.88 16.37
N SER A 113 -18.80 13.91 16.71
CA SER A 113 -17.71 13.50 15.81
C SER A 113 -17.94 12.09 15.26
N PRO A 114 -17.79 11.85 13.94
CA PRO A 114 -17.89 10.51 13.40
C PRO A 114 -16.65 9.70 13.82
N SER A 115 -16.89 8.58 14.49
CA SER A 115 -15.89 7.55 14.74
C SER A 115 -15.50 6.89 13.41
N VAL A 116 -14.24 7.03 13.02
CA VAL A 116 -13.67 6.31 11.88
C VAL A 116 -13.43 4.86 12.31
N GLU A 117 -14.22 3.91 11.77
CA GLU A 117 -14.01 2.49 12.01
C GLU A 117 -12.89 1.95 11.12
N PHE A 118 -11.74 1.65 11.72
CA PHE A 118 -10.63 0.98 11.04
C PHE A 118 -10.83 -0.54 11.11
N LYS A 119 -11.27 -1.16 10.01
CA LYS A 119 -11.34 -2.62 9.92
C LYS A 119 -9.96 -3.20 9.56
N ALA A 120 -9.14 -3.43 10.58
CA ALA A 120 -7.84 -4.09 10.43
C ALA A 120 -8.01 -5.61 10.28
N HIS A 121 -7.69 -6.16 9.11
CA HIS A 121 -7.54 -7.59 8.93
C HIS A 121 -6.09 -8.00 9.22
N THR A 122 -5.83 -8.47 10.44
CA THR A 122 -4.52 -9.00 10.82
C THR A 122 -4.46 -10.50 10.48
N PHE A 123 -3.60 -10.89 9.54
CA PHE A 123 -3.23 -12.29 9.37
C PHE A 123 -2.35 -12.70 10.56
N LYS A 124 -2.87 -13.55 11.46
CA LYS A 124 -2.09 -14.14 12.55
C LYS A 124 -1.07 -15.12 11.99
N ARG A 125 0.15 -15.10 12.54
CA ARG A 125 1.24 -16.03 12.22
C ARG A 125 0.84 -17.51 12.35
N ASP A 126 -0.21 -17.82 13.10
CA ASP A 126 -0.70 -19.18 13.32
C ASP A 126 -1.46 -19.79 12.12
N SER A 127 -1.82 -18.98 11.12
CA SER A 127 -2.52 -19.44 9.90
C SER A 127 -1.57 -19.95 8.80
N LEU A 128 -0.38 -20.44 9.16
CA LEU A 128 0.53 -21.07 8.22
C LEU A 128 -0.10 -22.35 7.64
N VAL A 129 -0.04 -22.47 6.31
CA VAL A 129 -0.41 -23.68 5.54
C VAL A 129 0.31 -24.89 6.16
N PRO A 130 -0.35 -26.07 6.32
CA PRO A 130 0.18 -27.21 7.07
C PRO A 130 1.63 -27.59 6.73
N GLU A 131 2.02 -27.47 5.47
CA GLU A 131 3.38 -27.75 4.98
C GLU A 131 4.48 -26.89 5.63
N ARG A 132 4.17 -25.65 6.04
CA ARG A 132 5.12 -24.78 6.75
C ARG A 132 5.24 -25.10 8.24
N LYS A 133 4.19 -25.64 8.87
CA LYS A 133 4.27 -26.15 10.27
C LYS A 133 5.22 -27.34 10.36
N ALA A 134 5.14 -28.26 9.39
CA ALA A 134 6.00 -29.44 9.36
C ALA A 134 7.49 -29.09 9.21
N LYS A 135 7.83 -28.11 8.35
CA LYS A 135 9.23 -27.66 8.18
C LYS A 135 9.79 -26.92 9.41
N LEU A 136 8.95 -26.20 10.15
CA LEU A 136 9.37 -25.53 11.38
C LEU A 136 9.60 -26.53 12.52
N GLN A 137 8.74 -27.54 12.66
CA GLN A 137 8.92 -28.61 13.66
C GLN A 137 10.17 -29.46 13.37
N GLN A 138 10.48 -29.73 12.10
CA GLN A 138 11.73 -30.41 11.74
C GLN A 138 12.97 -29.57 12.04
N ALA A 139 12.91 -28.25 11.87
CA ALA A 139 14.02 -27.35 12.18
C ALA A 139 14.25 -27.19 13.70
N GLU A 140 13.20 -27.25 14.51
CA GLU A 140 13.28 -27.19 15.98
C GLU A 140 13.76 -28.52 16.59
N ALA A 141 13.51 -29.65 15.93
CA ALA A 141 13.95 -30.97 16.40
C ALA A 141 15.41 -31.34 16.01
N SER A 142 16.09 -30.48 15.25
CA SER A 142 17.45 -30.72 14.73
C SER A 142 18.50 -29.71 15.25
N GLY A 143 18.15 -28.92 16.27
CA GLY A 143 19.08 -28.15 17.10
C GLY A 143 19.15 -28.72 18.52
#